data_AF-A0A3A5WFR9-F1
#
_entry.id   AF-A0A3A5WFR9-F1
#
_cell.length_a   1.000
_cell.length_b   1.000
_cell.length_c   1.000
_cell.angle_alpha   90.00
_cell.angle_beta   90.00
_cell.angle_gamma   90.00
#
_symmetry.space_group_name_H-M   'P 1'
#
loop_
_entity.id
_entity.type
_entity.pdbx_description
1 polymer ?
#
loop_
_entity_poly.entity_id
_entity_poly.type
_entity_poly.pdbx_seq_one_letter_code
_entity_poly.pdbx_strand_id
1 'polypeptide(L)'
;MPLFLQHTALPCRWGIWKTEESPEELLAMLPHQEVYREGMRRFTAAHRRLEWLAVRVLLYTLSGEEKEIAYHPSGKPYLADDSASISISHTKGYVAVVLGLPGREVGVDIEQYGERVRKVAHKFMREDEQPSVFRGTDTWSLLLHWSAKETMFKCLNASEVDFRGHMRILPFAVNESGVFSAEEYRTVEKRRFTIHYYLFPDFVLTLSL
;
A
#
# COMPACT_ATOMS: atom_id res chain seq x y z
N MET A 1 -2.71 10.19 -19.28
CA MET A 1 -3.03 10.46 -17.86
C MET A 1 -3.03 9.13 -17.14
N PRO A 2 -2.01 8.78 -16.35
CA PRO A 2 -2.04 7.49 -15.67
C PRO A 2 -2.20 7.61 -14.15
N LEU A 3 -2.97 8.61 -13.74
CA LEU A 3 -3.80 8.44 -12.58
C LEU A 3 -4.83 7.35 -12.89
N PHE A 4 -4.64 6.17 -12.31
CA PHE A 4 -5.50 5.02 -12.54
C PHE A 4 -6.81 5.14 -11.76
N LEU A 5 -6.71 5.50 -10.49
CA LEU A 5 -7.85 5.71 -9.60
C LEU A 5 -7.47 6.71 -8.51
N GLN A 6 -8.42 7.56 -8.12
CA GLN A 6 -8.29 8.39 -6.93
C GLN A 6 -9.58 8.46 -6.13
N HIS A 7 -9.42 8.61 -4.84
CA HIS A 7 -10.47 8.96 -3.90
C HIS A 7 -10.02 10.20 -3.14
N THR A 8 -10.79 11.29 -3.26
CA THR A 8 -10.41 12.61 -2.73
C THR A 8 -11.27 13.07 -1.55
N ALA A 9 -12.20 12.24 -1.08
CA ALA A 9 -13.07 12.62 0.03
C ALA A 9 -12.29 12.61 1.35
N LEU A 10 -12.50 13.65 2.17
CA LEU A 10 -12.01 13.66 3.54
C LEU A 10 -12.76 12.63 4.39
N PRO A 11 -12.13 12.03 5.41
CA PRO A 11 -10.85 12.40 6.00
C PRO A 11 -9.60 11.77 5.35
N CYS A 12 -9.75 10.88 4.37
CA CYS A 12 -8.63 10.12 3.80
C CYS A 12 -8.62 10.18 2.28
N ARG A 13 -7.52 10.69 1.71
CA ARG A 13 -7.29 10.72 0.26
C ARG A 13 -6.39 9.57 -0.13
N TRP A 14 -6.68 8.88 -1.22
CA TRP A 14 -5.77 7.86 -1.74
C TRP A 14 -5.84 7.79 -3.25
N GLY A 15 -4.82 7.21 -3.86
CA GLY A 15 -4.81 6.99 -5.30
C GLY A 15 -3.86 5.89 -5.71
N ILE A 16 -3.99 5.51 -6.97
CA ILE A 16 -3.14 4.55 -7.66
C ILE A 16 -2.64 5.22 -8.94
N TRP A 17 -1.34 5.15 -9.16
CA TRP A 17 -0.70 5.58 -10.39
C TRP A 17 -0.16 4.38 -11.14
N LYS A 18 -0.45 4.29 -12.44
CA LYS A 18 0.12 3.27 -13.32
C LYS A 18 1.41 3.82 -13.93
N THR A 19 2.53 3.14 -13.75
CA THR A 19 3.85 3.65 -14.19
C THR A 19 4.09 3.29 -15.66
N GLU A 20 3.55 4.10 -16.57
CA GLU A 20 3.72 3.93 -18.04
C GLU A 20 4.65 4.98 -18.65
N GLU A 21 4.88 6.07 -17.93
CA GLU A 21 5.73 7.16 -18.40
C GLU A 21 7.23 6.89 -18.24
N SER A 22 8.00 7.59 -19.06
CA SER A 22 9.43 7.79 -18.88
C SER A 22 9.75 8.64 -17.63
N PRO A 23 10.98 8.56 -17.09
CA PRO A 23 11.41 9.43 -16.01
C PRO A 23 11.26 10.92 -16.33
N GLU A 24 11.52 11.32 -17.57
CA GLU A 24 11.44 12.71 -18.04
C GLU A 24 9.99 13.22 -18.02
N GLU A 25 9.04 12.39 -18.45
CA GLU A 25 7.61 12.72 -18.41
C GLU A 25 7.11 12.88 -16.96
N LEU A 26 7.51 11.99 -16.04
CA LEU A 26 7.16 12.10 -14.62
C LEU A 26 7.79 13.35 -13.97
N LEU A 27 9.05 13.66 -14.32
CA LEU A 27 9.71 14.89 -13.85
C LEU A 27 8.96 16.14 -14.31
N ALA A 28 8.46 16.16 -15.55
CA ALA A 28 7.70 17.30 -16.07
C ALA A 28 6.40 17.58 -15.29
N MET A 29 5.89 16.61 -14.53
CA MET A 29 4.70 16.77 -13.69
C MET A 29 5.00 17.32 -12.28
N LEU A 30 6.28 17.41 -11.91
CA LEU A 30 6.70 17.88 -10.60
C LEU A 30 7.25 19.31 -10.67
N PRO A 31 7.03 20.13 -9.63
CA PRO A 31 7.79 21.36 -9.45
C PRO A 31 9.28 21.02 -9.20
N HIS A 32 10.16 22.02 -9.24
CA HIS A 32 11.58 21.89 -8.84
C HIS A 32 12.31 20.61 -9.35
N GLN A 33 12.20 20.31 -10.65
CA GLN A 33 12.64 19.05 -11.26
C GLN A 33 14.08 18.60 -10.92
N GLU A 34 15.00 19.55 -10.72
CA GLU A 34 16.40 19.22 -10.39
C GLU A 34 16.54 18.43 -9.08
N VAL A 35 15.72 18.75 -8.07
CA VAL A 35 15.72 18.04 -6.78
C VAL A 35 15.37 16.56 -6.98
N TYR A 36 14.35 16.30 -7.81
CA TYR A 36 13.94 14.94 -8.13
C TYR A 36 14.93 14.22 -9.03
N ARG A 37 15.56 14.93 -9.97
CA ARG A 37 16.59 14.39 -10.86
C ARG A 37 17.82 13.93 -10.08
N GLU A 38 18.26 14.72 -9.11
CA GLU A 38 19.33 14.32 -8.19
C GLU A 38 18.89 13.17 -7.29
N GLY A 39 17.70 13.28 -6.69
CA GLY A 39 17.13 12.26 -5.82
C GLY A 39 17.00 10.89 -6.48
N MET A 40 16.74 10.80 -7.78
CA MET A 40 16.69 9.54 -8.52
C MET A 40 18.04 8.82 -8.63
N ARG A 41 19.16 9.55 -8.59
CA ARG A 41 20.50 8.97 -8.79
C ARG A 41 20.86 7.96 -7.71
N ARG A 42 20.19 8.01 -6.55
CA ARG A 42 20.35 7.03 -5.46
C ARG A 42 19.92 5.61 -5.85
N PHE A 43 19.10 5.44 -6.89
CA PHE A 43 18.63 4.14 -7.33
C PHE A 43 19.41 3.65 -8.56
N THR A 44 19.99 2.45 -8.47
CA THR A 44 20.65 1.82 -9.62
C THR A 44 19.63 1.25 -10.60
N ALA A 45 18.59 0.59 -10.10
CA ALA A 45 17.59 -0.08 -10.94
C ALA A 45 16.58 0.92 -11.53
N ALA A 46 16.35 0.82 -12.84
CA ALA A 46 15.46 1.74 -13.57
C ALA A 46 14.01 1.73 -13.03
N HIS A 47 13.45 0.55 -12.76
CA HIS A 47 12.09 0.45 -12.21
C HIS A 47 11.95 1.15 -10.85
N ARG A 48 12.99 1.11 -9.99
CA ARG A 48 12.99 1.82 -8.70
C ARG A 48 12.98 3.33 -8.88
N ARG A 49 13.63 3.86 -9.92
CA ARG A 49 13.58 5.30 -10.25
C ARG A 49 12.16 5.72 -10.66
N LEU A 50 11.52 4.90 -11.49
CA LEU A 50 10.13 5.13 -11.93
C LEU A 50 9.14 5.06 -10.77
N GLU A 51 9.19 3.99 -9.98
CA GLU A 51 8.36 3.86 -8.77
C GLU A 51 8.58 5.05 -7.82
N TRP A 52 9.85 5.44 -7.64
CA TRP A 52 10.19 6.58 -6.80
C TRP A 52 9.55 7.87 -7.34
N LEU A 53 9.72 8.21 -8.61
CA LEU A 53 9.10 9.40 -9.19
C LEU A 53 7.57 9.35 -9.17
N ALA A 54 6.98 8.22 -9.54
CA ALA A 54 5.53 8.06 -9.61
C ALA A 54 4.87 8.27 -8.24
N VAL A 55 5.50 7.83 -7.15
CA VAL A 55 5.02 8.12 -5.79
C VAL A 55 4.97 9.63 -5.53
N ARG A 56 5.95 10.42 -6.02
CA ARG A 56 6.00 11.87 -5.80
C ARG A 56 4.98 12.58 -6.66
N VAL A 57 4.81 12.17 -7.91
CA VAL A 57 3.74 12.67 -8.79
C VAL A 57 2.38 12.41 -8.17
N LEU A 58 2.13 11.19 -7.68
CA LEU A 58 0.87 10.84 -7.04
C LEU A 58 0.66 11.62 -5.74
N LEU A 59 1.69 11.77 -4.91
CA LEU A 59 1.62 12.56 -3.68
C LEU A 59 1.31 14.03 -3.97
N TYR A 60 1.99 14.63 -4.95
CA TYR A 60 1.74 16.00 -5.41
C TYR A 60 0.30 16.16 -5.91
N THR A 61 -0.18 15.19 -6.69
CA THR A 61 -1.56 15.16 -7.20
C THR A 61 -2.59 15.09 -6.07
N LEU A 62 -2.37 14.22 -5.07
CA LEU A 62 -3.31 14.03 -3.96
C LEU A 62 -3.30 15.19 -2.96
N SER A 63 -2.13 15.75 -2.67
CA SER A 63 -1.97 16.82 -1.68
C SER A 63 -2.27 18.21 -2.26
N GLY A 64 -2.02 18.43 -3.55
CA GLY A 64 -2.14 19.72 -4.22
C GLY A 64 -0.91 20.62 -4.05
N GLU A 65 0.13 20.14 -3.38
CA GLU A 65 1.35 20.89 -3.09
C GLU A 65 2.56 19.96 -3.00
N GLU A 66 3.76 20.52 -3.07
CA GLU A 66 4.98 19.72 -2.92
C GLU A 66 5.17 19.30 -1.46
N LYS A 67 5.42 18.00 -1.24
CA LYS A 67 5.63 17.42 0.10
C LYS A 67 6.95 16.67 0.16
N GLU A 68 7.68 16.88 1.25
CA GLU A 68 8.88 16.11 1.56
C GLU A 68 8.51 14.82 2.31
N ILE A 69 8.97 13.68 1.78
CA ILE A 69 8.81 12.37 2.43
C ILE A 69 10.11 12.03 3.17
N ALA A 70 10.03 11.96 4.49
CA ALA A 70 11.08 11.47 5.36
C ALA A 70 10.76 10.05 5.86
N TYR A 71 11.72 9.40 6.50
CA TYR A 71 11.59 8.01 6.96
C TYR A 71 12.07 7.86 8.39
N HIS A 72 11.27 7.19 9.22
CA HIS A 72 11.69 6.78 10.55
C HIS A 72 12.79 5.72 10.48
N PRO A 73 13.54 5.46 11.57
CA PRO A 73 14.51 4.36 11.63
C PRO A 73 13.91 2.97 11.31
N SER A 74 12.60 2.79 11.52
CA SER A 74 11.85 1.58 11.14
C SER A 74 11.62 1.43 9.64
N GLY A 75 11.94 2.45 8.84
CA GLY A 75 11.63 2.51 7.41
C GLY A 75 10.22 3.02 7.08
N LYS A 76 9.41 3.36 8.10
CA LYS A 76 8.06 3.93 7.87
C LYS A 76 8.16 5.36 7.32
N PRO A 77 7.47 5.69 6.20
CA PRO A 77 7.44 7.04 5.67
C PRO A 77 6.58 7.97 6.54
N TYR A 78 6.96 9.24 6.60
CA TYR A 78 6.16 10.33 7.14
C TYR A 78 6.37 11.61 6.30
N LEU A 79 5.43 12.56 6.37
CA LEU A 79 5.61 13.86 5.75
C LEU A 79 6.40 14.77 6.70
N ALA A 80 7.45 15.43 6.21
CA ALA A 80 8.37 16.19 7.06
C ALA A 80 7.73 17.42 7.74
N ASP A 81 6.57 17.86 7.24
CA ASP A 81 5.78 18.97 7.78
C ASP A 81 4.64 18.51 8.70
N ASP A 82 4.52 17.21 8.97
CA ASP A 82 3.47 16.58 9.77
C ASP A 82 2.03 16.92 9.31
N SER A 83 1.85 17.35 8.06
CA SER A 83 0.56 17.84 7.54
C SER A 83 -0.46 16.74 7.26
N ALA A 84 -0.01 15.48 7.14
CA ALA A 84 -0.84 14.30 6.99
C ALA A 84 -0.05 13.04 7.34
N SER A 85 -0.78 11.99 7.72
CA SER A 85 -0.20 10.65 7.84
C SER A 85 -0.15 10.01 6.45
N ILE A 86 0.92 9.28 6.13
CA ILE A 86 1.13 8.72 4.79
C ILE A 86 1.42 7.22 4.86
N SER A 87 0.88 6.47 3.89
CA SER A 87 1.34 5.11 3.59
C SER A 87 1.51 4.93 2.09
N ILE A 88 2.50 4.12 1.70
CA ILE A 88 2.96 3.96 0.33
C ILE A 88 3.11 2.48 0.04
N SER A 89 2.60 2.02 -1.10
CA SER A 89 2.90 0.69 -1.64
C SER A 89 3.18 0.74 -3.13
N HIS A 90 3.87 -0.27 -3.63
CA HIS A 90 4.20 -0.39 -5.06
C HIS A 90 4.24 -1.86 -5.43
N THR A 91 3.80 -2.15 -6.65
CA THR A 91 3.96 -3.45 -7.28
C THR A 91 4.34 -3.23 -8.74
N LYS A 92 4.55 -4.31 -9.50
CA LYS A 92 4.97 -4.18 -10.90
C LYS A 92 3.97 -3.35 -11.71
N GLY A 93 4.38 -2.16 -12.12
CA GLY A 93 3.60 -1.26 -12.96
C GLY A 93 2.67 -0.31 -12.21
N TYR A 94 2.62 -0.35 -10.88
CA TYR A 94 1.68 0.46 -10.09
C TYR A 94 2.29 0.95 -8.78
N VAL A 95 1.92 2.18 -8.39
CA VAL A 95 2.17 2.70 -7.05
C VAL A 95 0.87 3.16 -6.42
N ALA A 96 0.73 3.02 -5.11
CA ALA A 96 -0.42 3.45 -4.33
C ALA A 96 0.05 4.33 -3.17
N VAL A 97 -0.68 5.42 -2.92
CA VAL A 97 -0.44 6.35 -1.82
C VAL A 97 -1.76 6.63 -1.11
N VAL A 98 -1.75 6.62 0.21
CA VAL A 98 -2.85 7.11 1.05
C VAL A 98 -2.34 8.22 1.96
N LEU A 99 -3.18 9.24 2.13
CA LEU A 99 -3.04 10.36 3.04
C LEU A 99 -4.22 10.38 4.02
N GLY A 100 -3.94 10.25 5.31
CA GLY A 100 -4.91 10.40 6.39
C GLY A 100 -4.69 11.66 7.20
N LEU A 101 -5.57 11.90 8.18
CA LEU A 101 -5.39 13.00 9.13
C LEU A 101 -4.05 12.86 9.88
N PRO A 102 -3.40 13.98 10.24
CA PRO A 102 -2.19 13.96 11.08
C PRO A 102 -2.39 13.12 12.35
N GLY A 103 -1.40 12.28 12.66
CA GLY A 103 -1.41 11.43 13.86
C GLY A 103 -2.36 10.21 13.79
N ARG A 104 -3.05 9.98 12.67
CA ARG A 104 -3.86 8.77 12.44
C ARG A 104 -3.08 7.73 11.64
N GLU A 105 -3.06 6.50 12.14
CA GLU A 105 -2.44 5.39 11.43
C GLU A 105 -3.23 5.04 10.16
N VAL A 106 -2.56 5.11 9.01
CA VAL A 106 -3.10 4.70 7.71
C VAL A 106 -2.20 3.65 7.07
N GLY A 107 -2.80 2.75 6.30
CA GLY A 107 -2.11 1.67 5.61
C GLY A 107 -2.67 1.50 4.21
N VAL A 108 -1.79 1.39 3.22
CA VAL A 108 -2.16 0.94 1.88
C VAL A 108 -1.22 -0.17 1.45
N ASP A 109 -1.78 -1.16 0.79
CA ASP A 109 -1.01 -2.17 0.11
C ASP A 109 -1.58 -2.52 -1.27
N ILE A 110 -0.70 -2.72 -2.24
CA ILE A 110 -1.04 -3.06 -3.62
C ILE A 110 -0.18 -4.24 -4.06
N GLU A 111 -0.81 -5.31 -4.51
CA GLU A 111 -0.12 -6.56 -4.81
C GLU A 111 -0.55 -7.13 -6.16
N GLN A 112 0.42 -7.37 -7.02
CA GLN A 112 0.18 -7.93 -8.35
C GLN A 112 -0.43 -9.34 -8.23
N TYR A 113 -1.42 -9.61 -9.08
CA TYR A 113 -1.97 -10.95 -9.20
C TYR A 113 -0.87 -11.95 -9.61
N GLY A 114 -0.71 -13.01 -8.81
CA GLY A 114 0.23 -14.07 -9.14
C GLY A 114 0.13 -15.29 -8.23
N GLU A 115 0.16 -16.48 -8.83
CA GLU A 115 0.04 -17.75 -8.09
C GLU A 115 1.22 -18.05 -7.16
N ARG A 116 2.31 -17.29 -7.26
CA ARG A 116 3.48 -17.41 -6.38
C ARG A 116 3.12 -17.19 -4.91
N VAL A 117 2.05 -16.46 -4.60
CA VAL A 117 1.54 -16.28 -3.24
C VAL A 117 1.27 -17.62 -2.54
N ARG A 118 0.80 -18.64 -3.29
CA ARG A 118 0.52 -19.98 -2.78
C ARG A 118 1.76 -20.65 -2.19
N LYS A 119 2.93 -20.39 -2.77
CA LYS A 119 4.21 -20.97 -2.31
C LYS A 119 4.62 -20.44 -0.95
N VAL A 120 4.17 -19.25 -0.59
CA VAL A 120 4.51 -18.57 0.67
C VAL A 120 3.34 -18.49 1.65
N ALA A 121 2.17 -19.03 1.29
CA ALA A 121 0.97 -19.04 2.13
C ALA A 121 1.24 -19.52 3.57
N HIS A 122 2.04 -20.57 3.74
CA HIS A 122 2.41 -21.11 5.06
C HIS A 122 3.15 -20.13 5.99
N LYS A 123 3.70 -19.02 5.45
CA LYS A 123 4.40 -17.98 6.22
C LYS A 123 3.48 -16.91 6.80
N PHE A 124 2.27 -16.76 6.25
CA PHE A 124 1.36 -15.71 6.68
C PHE A 124 -0.03 -16.25 7.04
N MET A 125 -0.48 -17.34 6.45
CA MET A 125 -1.79 -17.93 6.75
C MET A 125 -1.77 -18.67 8.08
N ARG A 126 -2.77 -18.38 8.92
CA ARG A 126 -3.04 -19.13 10.15
C ARG A 126 -3.84 -20.38 9.84
N GLU A 127 -3.84 -21.31 10.80
CA GLU A 127 -4.64 -22.54 10.70
C GLU A 127 -6.15 -22.27 10.80
N ASP A 128 -6.53 -21.18 11.46
CA ASP A 128 -7.90 -20.71 11.61
C ASP A 128 -8.34 -19.70 10.54
N GLU A 129 -7.51 -19.48 9.52
CA GLU A 129 -7.83 -18.70 8.31
C GLU A 129 -8.04 -19.66 7.14
N GLN A 130 -9.23 -19.61 6.52
CA GLN A 130 -9.55 -20.48 5.39
C GLN A 130 -9.71 -19.65 4.11
N PRO A 131 -8.83 -19.84 3.11
CA PRO A 131 -8.98 -19.13 1.85
C PRO A 131 -10.19 -19.68 1.08
N SER A 132 -10.94 -18.78 0.45
CA SER A 132 -12.12 -19.13 -0.35
C SER A 132 -11.80 -19.11 -1.85
N VAL A 133 -12.48 -19.96 -2.63
CA VAL A 133 -12.38 -19.95 -4.09
C VAL A 133 -13.18 -18.77 -4.66
N PHE A 134 -12.56 -17.99 -5.54
CA PHE A 134 -13.17 -16.91 -6.31
C PHE A 134 -12.64 -16.94 -7.75
N ARG A 135 -13.51 -16.81 -8.75
CA ARG A 135 -13.14 -16.94 -10.18
C ARG A 135 -12.35 -18.23 -10.49
N GLY A 136 -12.75 -19.33 -9.87
CA GLY A 136 -12.15 -20.65 -10.09
C GLY A 136 -10.80 -20.89 -9.42
N THR A 137 -10.32 -19.98 -8.55
CA THR A 137 -9.03 -20.12 -7.86
C THR A 137 -9.07 -19.51 -6.45
N ASP A 138 -8.24 -19.97 -5.52
CA ASP A 138 -8.07 -19.34 -4.20
C ASP A 138 -7.03 -18.20 -4.20
N THR A 139 -6.33 -17.98 -5.33
CA THR A 139 -5.23 -17.01 -5.44
C THR A 139 -5.66 -15.61 -5.00
N TRP A 140 -6.88 -15.18 -5.35
CA TRP A 140 -7.42 -13.88 -4.92
C TRP A 140 -7.58 -13.79 -3.41
N SER A 141 -8.09 -14.85 -2.77
CA SER A 141 -8.24 -14.90 -1.32
C SER A 141 -6.88 -14.86 -0.63
N LEU A 142 -5.89 -15.62 -1.13
CA LEU A 142 -4.53 -15.61 -0.59
C LEU A 142 -3.85 -14.24 -0.74
N LEU A 143 -4.01 -13.58 -1.89
CA LEU A 143 -3.50 -12.22 -2.11
C LEU A 143 -4.15 -11.21 -1.16
N LEU A 144 -5.46 -11.31 -0.93
CA LEU A 144 -6.15 -10.44 0.04
C LEU A 144 -5.66 -10.66 1.46
N HIS A 145 -5.42 -11.91 1.89
CA HIS A 145 -4.83 -12.19 3.20
C HIS A 145 -3.41 -11.62 3.32
N TRP A 146 -2.58 -11.83 2.31
CA TRP A 146 -1.22 -11.29 2.27
C TRP A 146 -1.23 -9.74 2.31
N SER A 147 -1.93 -9.11 1.38
CA SER A 147 -2.00 -7.66 1.25
C SER A 147 -2.62 -6.99 2.47
N ALA A 148 -3.65 -7.59 3.08
CA ALA A 148 -4.23 -7.08 4.31
C ALA A 148 -3.25 -7.09 5.48
N LYS A 149 -2.42 -8.15 5.60
CA LYS A 149 -1.39 -8.23 6.65
C LYS A 149 -0.25 -7.24 6.41
N GLU A 150 0.13 -6.98 5.16
CA GLU A 150 1.03 -5.87 4.81
C GLU A 150 0.44 -4.50 5.18
N THR A 151 -0.85 -4.29 4.91
CA THR A 151 -1.58 -3.08 5.32
C THR A 151 -1.60 -2.91 6.84
N MET A 152 -1.89 -3.97 7.59
CA MET A 152 -1.85 -3.95 9.05
C MET A 152 -0.44 -3.67 9.58
N PHE A 153 0.58 -4.29 9.00
CA PHE A 153 1.98 -4.07 9.36
C PHE A 153 2.38 -2.59 9.23
N LYS A 154 1.97 -1.94 8.12
CA LYS A 154 2.21 -0.51 7.88
C LYS A 154 1.57 0.41 8.92
N CYS A 155 0.49 -0.03 9.57
CA CYS A 155 -0.16 0.68 10.67
C CYS A 155 0.42 0.36 12.05
N LEU A 156 1.18 -0.74 12.22
CA LEU A 156 1.58 -1.27 13.54
C LEU A 156 2.76 -0.56 14.21
N ASN A 157 3.64 0.08 13.44
CA ASN A 157 4.87 0.71 13.97
C ASN A 157 5.67 -0.22 14.90
N ALA A 158 5.54 -1.53 14.74
CA ALA A 158 6.13 -2.53 15.61
C ALA A 158 7.25 -3.29 14.88
N SER A 159 8.32 -3.61 15.60
CA SER A 159 9.39 -4.48 15.11
C SER A 159 9.04 -5.96 15.29
N GLU A 160 9.68 -6.82 14.50
CA GLU A 160 9.63 -8.29 14.61
C GLU A 160 8.19 -8.86 14.53
N VAL A 161 7.41 -8.36 13.59
CA VAL A 161 6.04 -8.82 13.36
C VAL A 161 6.04 -10.13 12.56
N ASP A 162 5.73 -11.25 13.22
CA ASP A 162 5.30 -12.48 12.53
C ASP A 162 3.86 -12.35 12.00
N PHE A 163 3.70 -12.42 10.67
CA PHE A 163 2.41 -12.27 10.01
C PHE A 163 1.44 -13.41 10.34
N ARG A 164 1.95 -14.63 10.55
CA ARG A 164 1.12 -15.78 10.89
C ARG A 164 0.74 -15.74 12.36
N GLY A 165 1.71 -15.61 13.26
CA GLY A 165 1.49 -15.61 14.70
C GLY A 165 0.75 -14.39 15.23
N HIS A 166 1.03 -13.20 14.71
CA HIS A 166 0.54 -11.95 15.28
C HIS A 166 -0.60 -11.29 14.54
N MET A 167 -1.05 -11.78 13.37
CA MET A 167 -2.13 -11.14 12.63
C MET A 167 -3.13 -12.18 12.15
N ARG A 168 -4.42 -11.90 12.37
CA ARG A 168 -5.54 -12.74 11.95
C ARG A 168 -6.53 -11.94 11.11
N ILE A 169 -6.86 -12.47 9.95
CA ILE A 169 -7.97 -12.00 9.11
C ILE A 169 -9.23 -12.76 9.53
N LEU A 170 -10.31 -12.03 9.86
CA LEU A 170 -11.59 -12.64 10.19
C LEU A 170 -12.31 -13.11 8.92
N PRO A 171 -13.21 -14.10 9.00
CA PRO A 171 -13.89 -14.63 7.82
C PRO A 171 -14.57 -13.55 6.97
N PHE A 172 -14.44 -13.65 5.65
CA PHE A 172 -15.04 -12.76 4.69
C PHE A 172 -15.34 -13.47 3.36
N ALA A 173 -16.27 -12.91 2.58
CA ALA A 173 -16.53 -13.35 1.22
C ALA A 173 -15.74 -12.50 0.22
N VAL A 174 -15.00 -13.15 -0.67
CA VAL A 174 -14.27 -12.48 -1.76
C VAL A 174 -15.27 -12.03 -2.82
N ASN A 175 -15.25 -10.72 -3.13
CA ASN A 175 -16.02 -10.06 -4.18
C ASN A 175 -15.09 -9.10 -4.95
N GLU A 176 -15.61 -8.33 -5.92
CA GLU A 176 -14.80 -7.31 -6.63
C GLU A 176 -14.28 -6.20 -5.71
N SER A 177 -15.02 -5.89 -4.64
CA SER A 177 -14.61 -5.01 -3.56
C SER A 177 -15.38 -5.36 -2.30
N GLY A 178 -14.90 -4.90 -1.16
CA GLY A 178 -15.57 -5.11 0.10
C GLY A 178 -14.79 -4.62 1.31
N VAL A 179 -15.28 -5.02 2.48
CA VAL A 179 -14.68 -4.69 3.77
C VAL A 179 -14.66 -5.94 4.64
N PHE A 180 -13.57 -6.18 5.36
CA PHE A 180 -13.50 -7.22 6.38
C PHE A 180 -12.71 -6.76 7.60
N SER A 181 -12.87 -7.47 8.72
CA SER A 181 -12.13 -7.20 9.94
C SER A 181 -10.85 -8.02 10.03
N ALA A 182 -9.83 -7.46 10.67
CA ALA A 182 -8.62 -8.18 11.06
C ALA A 182 -8.18 -7.77 12.46
N GLU A 183 -7.41 -8.62 13.12
CA GLU A 183 -6.95 -8.44 14.49
C GLU A 183 -5.46 -8.68 14.57
N GLU A 184 -4.78 -7.94 15.44
CA GLU A 184 -3.37 -8.17 15.75
C GLU A 184 -3.17 -8.63 17.21
N TYR A 185 -2.09 -9.36 17.43
CA TYR A 185 -1.69 -9.93 18.72
C TYR A 185 -0.22 -9.63 19.04
N ARG A 186 0.41 -8.69 18.31
CA ARG A 186 1.80 -8.27 18.54
C ARG A 186 1.88 -7.30 19.70
N THR A 187 0.99 -6.32 19.76
CA THR A 187 1.05 -5.23 20.74
C THR A 187 0.07 -5.45 21.90
N VAL A 188 0.21 -4.65 22.95
CA VAL A 188 -0.65 -4.75 24.14
C VAL A 188 -2.08 -4.34 23.81
N GLU A 189 -2.24 -3.40 22.88
CA GLU A 189 -3.51 -2.83 22.45
C GLU A 189 -4.41 -3.83 21.74
N LYS A 190 -3.84 -4.88 21.11
CA LYS A 190 -4.58 -5.92 20.36
C LYS A 190 -5.60 -5.31 19.40
N ARG A 191 -5.13 -4.39 18.57
CA ARG A 191 -5.95 -3.55 17.71
C ARG A 191 -6.75 -4.38 16.72
N ARG A 192 -7.97 -3.91 16.46
CA ARG A 192 -8.82 -4.40 15.40
C ARG A 192 -8.79 -3.41 14.23
N PHE A 193 -8.63 -3.94 13.03
CA PHE A 193 -8.58 -3.20 11.78
C PHE A 193 -9.84 -3.46 10.96
N THR A 194 -10.26 -2.42 10.26
CA THR A 194 -11.24 -2.50 9.19
C THR A 194 -10.48 -2.37 7.88
N ILE A 195 -10.39 -3.47 7.13
CA ILE A 195 -9.68 -3.53 5.86
C ILE A 195 -10.67 -3.36 4.72
N HIS A 196 -10.52 -2.27 3.98
CA HIS A 196 -11.20 -2.07 2.70
C HIS A 196 -10.37 -2.70 1.59
N TYR A 197 -11.00 -3.36 0.62
CA TYR A 197 -10.28 -3.96 -0.49
C TYR A 197 -10.97 -3.78 -1.85
N TYR A 198 -10.16 -3.81 -2.90
CA TYR A 198 -10.59 -3.73 -4.30
C TYR A 198 -9.78 -4.73 -5.13
N LEU A 199 -10.46 -5.47 -6.00
CA LEU A 199 -9.85 -6.38 -6.97
C LEU A 199 -9.85 -5.74 -8.35
N PHE A 200 -8.69 -5.75 -8.99
CA PHE A 200 -8.52 -5.38 -10.39
C PHE A 200 -7.97 -6.59 -11.15
N PRO A 201 -8.04 -6.61 -12.49
CA PRO A 201 -7.50 -7.73 -13.27
C PRO A 201 -6.04 -8.05 -12.96
N ASP A 202 -5.23 -7.02 -12.69
CA ASP A 202 -3.78 -7.14 -12.56
C ASP A 202 -3.27 -7.15 -11.11
N PHE A 203 -4.08 -6.69 -10.14
CA PHE A 203 -3.64 -6.51 -8.76
C PHE A 203 -4.80 -6.48 -7.75
N VAL A 204 -4.46 -6.63 -6.48
CA VAL A 204 -5.35 -6.35 -5.33
C VAL A 204 -4.89 -5.09 -4.64
N LEU A 205 -5.83 -4.32 -4.10
CA LEU A 205 -5.57 -3.16 -3.23
C LEU A 205 -6.21 -3.42 -1.87
N THR A 206 -5.50 -3.16 -0.79
CA THR A 206 -6.04 -3.12 0.57
C THR A 206 -5.71 -1.80 1.26
N LEU A 207 -6.64 -1.32 2.10
CA LEU A 207 -6.56 -0.03 2.79
C LEU A 207 -7.06 -0.18 4.23
N SER A 208 -6.36 0.48 5.16
CA SER A 208 -6.85 0.79 6.51
C SER A 208 -6.78 2.29 6.67
N LEU A 209 -7.93 2.93 6.93
CA LEU A 209 -8.12 4.39 6.89
C LEU A 209 -8.37 4.98 8.27
#